data_AF-A0A7C4J734-F1
#
_entry.id   AF-A0A7C4J734-F1
#
_cell.length_a   1.000
_cell.length_b   1.000
_cell.length_c   1.000
_cell.angle_alpha   90.00
_cell.angle_beta   90.00
_cell.angle_gamma   90.00
#
_symmetry.space_group_name_H-M   'P 1'
#
loop_
_entity.id
_entity.type
_entity.pdbx_description
1 polymer ?
#
loop_
_entity_poly.entity_id
_entity_poly.type
_entity_poly.pdbx_seq_one_letter_code
_entity_poly.pdbx_strand_id
1 'polypeptide(L)' 'MGCFRAVLCIVFPPLAVIDRGCGTVLIVFALTLTGWVPGAIAALLLNYQAANLRR' A
#
# COMPACT_ATOMS: atom_id res chain seq x y z
N MET A 1 14.48 -14.50 15.00
CA MET A 1 13.49 -13.46 14.63
C MET A 1 12.30 -14.15 13.99
N GLY A 2 11.19 -14.31 14.73
CA GLY A 2 10.07 -15.17 14.28
C GLY A 2 9.46 -14.70 12.95
N CYS A 3 9.21 -15.64 12.04
CA CYS A 3 8.61 -15.40 10.72
C CYS A 3 7.30 -14.58 10.78
N PHE A 4 6.55 -14.71 11.86
CA PHE A 4 5.34 -13.93 12.12
C PHE A 4 5.60 -12.41 12.13
N ARG A 5 6.74 -11.96 12.69
CA ARG A 5 7.14 -10.55 12.67
C ARG A 5 7.49 -10.08 11.26
N ALA A 6 8.06 -10.93 10.42
CA ALA A 6 8.37 -10.60 9.03
C ALA A 6 7.10 -10.43 8.19
N VAL A 7 6.11 -11.31 8.35
CA VAL A 7 4.82 -11.20 7.66
C VAL A 7 4.06 -9.94 8.09
N LEU A 8 4.07 -9.62 9.40
CA LEU A 8 3.47 -8.37 9.91
C LEU A 8 4.17 -7.11 9.37
N CYS A 9 5.49 -7.12 9.21
CA CYS A 9 6.24 -6.02 8.56
C CYS A 9 5.87 -5.83 7.09
N ILE A 10 5.48 -6.89 6.39
CA ILE A 10 5.12 -6.85 4.96
C ILE A 10 3.67 -6.38 4.77
N VAL A 11 2.75 -6.81 5.63
CA VAL A 11 1.31 -6.50 5.53
C VAL A 11 0.96 -5.14 6.16
N PHE A 12 1.65 -4.74 7.22
CA PHE A 12 1.46 -3.45 7.90
C PHE A 12 2.80 -2.72 8.07
N PRO A 13 3.40 -2.26 6.96
CA PRO A 13 4.73 -1.66 6.96
C PRO A 13 4.93 -0.43 7.88
N PRO A 14 3.95 0.49 8.10
CA PRO A 14 4.20 1.67 8.92
C PRO A 14 4.22 1.37 10.43
N LEU A 15 3.47 0.36 10.90
CA LEU A 15 3.40 0.04 12.33
C LEU A 15 4.66 -0.66 12.84
N ALA A 16 5.32 -1.44 11.99
CA ALA A 16 6.54 -2.15 12.35
C ALA A 16 7.79 -1.26 12.43
N VAL A 17 7.72 -0.05 11.86
CA VAL A 17 8.85 0.87 11.71
C VAL A 17 8.80 2.03 12.73
N ILE A 18 7.69 2.21 13.46
CA ILE A 18 7.60 3.17 14.58
C ILE A 18 8.74 2.96 15.59
N ASP A 19 9.14 1.71 15.83
CA ASP A 19 10.21 1.35 16.77
C ASP A 19 11.63 1.63 16.22
N ARG A 20 11.80 1.77 14.89
CA ARG A 20 13.11 2.00 14.23
C ARG A 20 13.39 3.46 13.85
N GLY A 21 12.44 4.37 14.05
CA GLY A 21 12.63 5.81 13.87
C GLY A 21 11.66 6.47 12.90
N CYS A 22 11.22 7.68 13.24
CA CYS A 22 10.18 8.46 12.54
C CYS A 22 10.48 8.70 11.05
N GLY A 23 11.77 8.86 10.68
CA GLY A 23 12.17 9.14 9.30
C GLY A 23 11.89 7.99 8.33
N THR A 24 12.10 6.74 8.75
CA THR A 24 11.87 5.56 7.89
C THR A 24 10.38 5.26 7.72
N VAL A 25 9.55 5.53 8.73
CA VAL A 25 8.08 5.40 8.65
C VAL A 25 7.52 6.29 7.55
N LEU A 26 7.96 7.56 7.47
CA LEU A 26 7.49 8.51 6.47
C LEU A 26 7.82 8.08 5.03
N ILE A 27 9.03 7.55 4.81
CA ILE A 27 9.46 7.08 3.48
C ILE A 27 8.64 5.86 3.06
N VAL A 28 8.47 4.88 3.95
CA VAL A 28 7.70 3.65 3.67
C VAL A 28 6.20 3.96 3.46
N PHE A 29 5.66 4.92 4.20
CA PHE A 29 4.29 5.40 4.03
C PHE A 29 4.11 6.13 2.69
N ALA A 30 5.04 7.01 2.31
CA ALA A 30 5.03 7.67 1.00
C ALA A 30 5.15 6.67 -0.16
N LEU A 31 5.98 5.63 -0.03
CA LEU A 31 6.14 4.57 -1.03
C LEU A 31 4.88 3.71 -1.17
N THR A 32 4.22 3.42 -0.03
CA THR A 32 2.94 2.71 0.01
C THR A 32 1.85 3.55 -0.67
N LEU A 33 1.76 4.84 -0.36
CA LEU A 33 0.80 5.74 -0.99
C LEU A 33 1.05 5.89 -2.50
N THR A 34 2.30 6.03 -2.93
CA THR A 34 2.64 6.17 -4.36
C THR A 34 2.42 4.90 -5.17
N GLY A 35 2.48 3.70 -4.57
CA GLY A 35 2.09 2.46 -5.26
C GLY A 35 0.58 2.19 -5.21
N TRP A 36 -0.07 2.57 -4.11
CA TRP A 36 -1.49 2.28 -3.87
C TRP A 36 -2.43 3.23 -4.60
N VAL A 37 -2.14 4.54 -4.60
CA VAL A 37 -2.95 5.56 -5.29
C VAL A 37 -3.11 5.27 -6.78
N PRO A 38 -2.05 5.02 -7.58
CA PRO A 38 -2.21 4.66 -8.99
C PRO A 38 -2.93 3.31 -9.17
N GLY A 39 -2.74 2.33 -8.28
CA GLY A 39 -3.45 1.06 -8.32
C GLY A 39 -4.96 1.20 -8.09
N ALA A 40 -5.36 2.02 -7.12
CA ALA A 40 -6.76 2.32 -6.84
C ALA A 40 -7.42 3.08 -8.01
N ILE A 41 -6.70 4.06 -8.59
CA ILE A 41 -7.16 4.81 -9.77
C ILE A 41 -7.32 3.86 -10.97
N ALA A 42 -6.36 2.98 -11.21
CA ALA A 42 -6.44 2.01 -12.30
C ALA A 42 -7.63 1.05 -12.14
N ALA A 43 -7.87 0.54 -10.93
CA ALA A 43 -9.02 -0.33 -10.64
C ALA A 43 -10.36 0.39 -10.86
N LEU A 44 -10.48 1.65 -10.44
CA LEU A 44 -11.67 2.47 -10.68
C LEU A 44 -11.87 2.76 -12.17
N LEU A 45 -10.81 3.12 -12.88
CA LEU A 45 -10.85 3.39 -14.32
C LEU A 45 -11.30 2.14 -15.10
N LEU A 46 -10.72 0.98 -14.79
CA LEU A 46 -11.08 -0.29 -15.42
C LEU A 46 -12.55 -0.66 -15.15
N ASN A 47 -13.03 -0.48 -13.91
CA ASN A 47 -14.44 -0.72 -13.58
C ASN A 47 -15.37 0.25 -14.34
N TYR A 48 -14.99 1.53 -14.44
CA TYR A 48 -15.76 2.52 -15.20
C TYR A 48 -15.79 2.20 -16.70
N GLN A 49 -14.65 1.81 -17.28
CA GLN A 49 -14.56 1.37 -18.67
C GLN A 49 -15.42 0.12 -18.91
N ALA A 50 -15.36 -0.87 -18.02
CA ALA A 50 -16.17 -2.09 -18.12
C ALA A 50 -17.68 -1.82 -17.99
N ALA A 51 -18.09 -0.86 -17.15
CA ALA A 51 -19.47 -0.43 -17.03
C ALA A 51 -19.96 0.36 -18.28
N ASN A 52 -19.10 1.20 -18.87
CA ASN A 52 -19.44 2.01 -20.04
C ASN A 52 -19.50 1.18 -21.34
N LEU A 53 -18.65 0.15 -21.48
CA LEU A 53 -18.71 -0.80 -22.60
C LEU A 53 -19.94 -1.70 -22.59
N ARG A 54 -20.63 -1.81 -21.45
CA ARG A 54 -21.91 -2.53 -21.32
C ARG A 54 -23.15 -1.65 -21.55
N ARG A 55 -22.97 -0.35 -21.84
CA ARG A 55 -24.06 0.61 -22.09
C ARG A 55 -24.24 0.86 -23.58
#